data_AF-A0A2D4F8N0-F1
#
_entry.id   AF-A0A2D4F8N0-F1
#
_cell.length_a   1.000
_cell.length_b   1.000
_cell.length_c   1.000
_cell.angle_alpha   90.00
_cell.angle_beta   90.00
_cell.angle_gamma   90.00
#
_symmetry.space_group_name_H-M   'P 1'
#
loop_
_entity.id
_entity.type
_entity.pdbx_description
1 polymer ?
#
loop_
_entity_poly.entity_id
_entity_poly.type
_entity_poly.pdbx_seq_one_letter_code
_entity_poly.pdbx_strand_id
1 'polypeptide(L)'
;EVTLDDATDEFAPYFNRQTVPKILITTSDRPRGRTVRFCEQLSTCIPNSHIYYRRGLALKKIIPQCISRDFTDLIVINEDRKIPNGLVLSHLPEGPTAHFRMSS
;
A
#
# COMPACT_ATOMS: atom_id res chain seq x y z
N GLU A 1 -10.19 -26.22 10.62
CA GLU A 1 -8.97 -25.47 10.98
C GLU A 1 -8.89 -24.23 10.11
N VAL A 2 -8.55 -24.35 8.82
CA VAL A 2 -8.48 -23.24 7.84
C VAL A 2 -9.68 -22.27 7.86
N THR A 3 -10.91 -22.78 7.89
CA THR A 3 -12.12 -21.93 7.84
C THR A 3 -12.36 -21.07 9.09
N LEU A 4 -11.83 -21.49 10.25
CA LEU A 4 -11.94 -20.74 11.51
C LEU A 4 -10.85 -19.66 11.57
N ASP A 5 -9.65 -19.99 11.08
CA ASP A 5 -8.55 -19.03 10.97
C ASP A 5 -8.92 -17.91 9.98
N ASP A 6 -9.42 -18.25 8.79
CA ASP A 6 -9.90 -17.26 7.80
C ASP A 6 -10.98 -16.32 8.34
N ALA A 7 -11.79 -16.79 9.30
CA ALA A 7 -12.88 -16.02 9.88
C ALA A 7 -12.45 -15.07 11.01
N THR A 8 -11.23 -15.22 11.53
CA THR A 8 -10.72 -14.46 12.68
C THR A 8 -9.42 -13.70 12.41
N ASP A 9 -8.79 -13.94 11.27
CA ASP A 9 -7.57 -13.28 10.83
C ASP A 9 -7.75 -11.77 10.54
N GLU A 10 -6.64 -11.04 10.38
CA GLU A 10 -6.61 -9.60 10.12
C GLU A 10 -7.42 -9.17 8.90
N PHE A 11 -7.61 -10.06 7.92
CA PHE A 11 -8.42 -9.81 6.72
C PHE A 11 -9.91 -10.15 6.88
N ALA A 12 -10.34 -10.77 7.98
CA ALA A 12 -11.74 -11.17 8.19
C ALA A 12 -12.74 -9.99 8.05
N PRO A 13 -12.48 -8.78 8.59
CA PRO A 13 -13.38 -7.63 8.41
C PRO A 13 -13.56 -7.23 6.94
N TYR A 14 -12.52 -7.38 6.13
CA TYR A 14 -12.59 -7.13 4.70
C TYR A 14 -13.47 -8.17 3.99
N PHE A 15 -13.23 -9.47 4.22
CA PHE A 15 -14.02 -10.54 3.58
C PHE A 15 -15.48 -10.55 4.05
N ASN A 16 -15.72 -10.18 5.31
CA ASN A 16 -17.05 -10.00 5.88
C ASN A 16 -17.73 -8.67 5.46
N ARG A 17 -17.07 -7.86 4.61
CA ARG A 17 -17.56 -6.56 4.12
C ARG A 17 -17.91 -5.56 5.24
N GLN A 18 -17.23 -5.68 6.38
CA GLN A 18 -17.41 -4.80 7.53
C GLN A 18 -16.63 -3.49 7.38
N THR A 19 -15.55 -3.51 6.60
CA THR A 19 -14.68 -2.36 6.37
C THR A 19 -14.44 -2.13 4.88
N VAL A 20 -14.56 -0.88 4.42
CA VAL A 20 -14.19 -0.49 3.05
C VAL A 20 -12.68 -0.24 3.02
N PRO A 21 -11.90 -0.94 2.17
CA PRO A 21 -10.47 -0.68 2.05
C PRO A 21 -10.20 0.75 1.63
N LYS A 22 -9.21 1.36 2.28
CA LYS A 22 -8.72 2.68 1.96
C LYS A 22 -7.21 2.59 1.84
N ILE A 23 -6.72 2.72 0.61
CA ILE A 23 -5.33 2.41 0.29
C ILE A 23 -4.55 3.69 0.04
N LEU A 24 -3.38 3.83 0.66
CA LEU A 24 -2.42 4.87 0.32
C LEU A 24 -1.35 4.30 -0.61
N ILE A 25 -1.25 4.81 -1.83
CA ILE A 25 -0.15 4.55 -2.75
C ILE A 25 0.90 5.65 -2.57
N THR A 26 2.09 5.26 -2.18
CA THR A 26 3.26 6.13 -2.07
C THR A 26 4.44 5.53 -2.83
N THR A 27 5.48 6.33 -3.02
CA THR A 27 6.72 5.90 -3.69
C THR A 27 7.92 5.95 -2.76
N SER A 28 9.06 5.47 -3.25
CA SER A 28 10.40 5.90 -2.81
C SER A 28 10.52 7.44 -2.85
N ASP A 29 11.53 7.99 -2.14
CA ASP A 29 11.66 9.46 -2.12
C ASP A 29 12.02 9.99 -3.50
N ARG A 30 11.37 11.09 -3.91
CA ARG A 30 11.57 11.76 -5.20
C ARG A 30 11.51 10.80 -6.42
N PRO A 31 10.34 10.18 -6.70
CA PRO A 31 10.20 9.24 -7.82
C PRO A 31 10.39 9.92 -9.18
N ARG A 32 10.77 9.14 -10.19
CA ARG A 32 10.91 9.62 -11.56
C ARG A 32 9.63 9.39 -12.37
N GLY A 33 9.55 10.04 -13.53
CA GLY A 33 8.33 10.08 -14.34
C GLY A 33 7.74 8.72 -14.68
N ARG A 34 8.56 7.68 -14.88
CA ARG A 34 8.06 6.31 -15.14
C ARG A 34 7.32 5.74 -13.92
N THR A 35 7.86 5.92 -12.72
CA THR A 35 7.25 5.47 -11.46
C THR A 35 6.01 6.27 -11.11
N VAL A 36 6.02 7.58 -11.38
CA VAL A 36 4.83 8.45 -11.22
C VAL A 36 3.68 7.93 -12.09
N ARG A 37 3.92 7.70 -13.38
CA ARG A 37 2.92 7.14 -14.31
C ARG A 37 2.45 5.75 -13.89
N PHE A 38 3.37 4.91 -13.40
CA PHE A 38 3.01 3.59 -12.88
C PHE A 38 2.08 3.69 -11.66
N CYS A 39 2.32 4.63 -10.74
CA CYS A 39 1.42 4.84 -9.60
C CYS A 39 0.05 5.34 -10.02
N GLU A 40 -0.01 6.24 -11.01
CA GLU A 40 -1.28 6.70 -11.60
C GLU A 40 -2.06 5.52 -12.19
N GLN A 41 -1.41 4.68 -13.00
CA GLN A 41 -2.01 3.46 -13.54
C GLN A 41 -2.48 2.51 -12.43
N LEU A 42 -1.65 2.27 -11.41
CA LEU A 42 -2.00 1.43 -10.27
C LEU A 42 -3.24 1.95 -9.54
N SER A 43 -3.36 3.28 -9.39
CA SER A 43 -4.53 3.89 -8.76
C SER A 43 -5.83 3.70 -9.55
N THR A 44 -5.74 3.55 -10.88
CA THR A 44 -6.93 3.22 -11.70
C THR A 44 -7.36 1.76 -11.56
N CYS A 45 -6.45 0.86 -11.18
CA CYS A 45 -6.74 -0.55 -10.97
C CYS A 45 -7.27 -0.84 -9.56
N ILE A 46 -6.81 -0.09 -8.56
CA ILE A 46 -7.17 -0.31 -7.15
C ILE A 46 -8.23 0.71 -6.72
N PRO A 47 -9.46 0.28 -6.41
CA PRO A 47 -10.51 1.19 -5.94
C PRO A 47 -10.13 1.81 -4.59
N ASN A 48 -10.69 2.99 -4.28
CA ASN A 48 -10.45 3.70 -3.01
C ASN A 48 -8.97 3.93 -2.68
N SER A 49 -8.14 4.05 -3.72
CA SER A 49 -6.72 4.34 -3.59
C SER A 49 -6.44 5.83 -3.69
N HIS A 50 -5.48 6.29 -2.89
CA HIS A 50 -5.04 7.68 -2.86
C HIS A 50 -3.54 7.72 -3.10
N ILE A 51 -3.08 8.58 -4.01
CA ILE A 51 -1.65 8.77 -4.26
C ILE A 51 -1.11 9.88 -3.35
N TYR A 52 -0.02 9.61 -2.64
CA TYR A 52 0.70 10.60 -1.85
C TYR A 52 2.21 10.47 -2.05
N TYR A 53 2.86 11.55 -2.49
CA TYR A 53 4.31 11.59 -2.66
C TYR A 53 4.98 12.13 -1.40
N ARG A 54 5.93 11.37 -0.85
CA ARG A 54 6.54 11.64 0.47
C ARG A 54 7.33 12.94 0.56
N ARG A 55 7.90 13.44 -0.55
CA ARG A 55 8.71 14.68 -0.60
C ARG A 55 9.69 14.84 0.58
N GLY A 56 10.45 13.79 0.90
CA GLY A 56 11.40 13.76 2.03
C GLY A 56 10.84 13.31 3.38
N LEU A 57 9.54 13.00 3.48
CA LEU A 57 8.95 12.42 4.70
C LEU A 57 9.30 10.93 4.84
N ALA A 58 9.83 10.57 6.02
CA ALA A 58 10.08 9.19 6.36
C ALA A 58 8.77 8.42 6.57
N LEU A 59 8.73 7.13 6.19
CA LEU A 59 7.57 6.26 6.41
C LEU A 59 7.14 6.21 7.88
N LYS A 60 8.10 6.24 8.82
CA LYS A 60 7.83 6.30 10.26
C LYS A 60 6.92 7.47 10.69
N LYS A 61 6.89 8.56 9.91
CA LYS A 61 5.99 9.71 10.13
C LYS A 61 4.68 9.60 9.38
N ILE A 62 4.67 8.89 8.25
CA ILE A 62 3.49 8.73 7.39
C ILE A 62 2.54 7.67 7.97
N ILE A 63 3.08 6.54 8.43
CA ILE A 63 2.28 5.41 8.96
C ILE A 63 1.32 5.86 10.08
N PRO A 64 1.75 6.62 11.11
CA PRO A 64 0.82 7.10 12.13
C PRO A 64 -0.28 8.01 11.58
N GLN A 65 0.01 8.81 10.54
CA GLN A 65 -0.98 9.66 9.88
C GLN A 65 -1.95 8.86 9.00
N CYS A 66 -1.49 7.76 8.42
CA CYS A 66 -2.35 6.81 7.70
C CYS A 66 -3.34 6.18 8.67
N ILE A 67 -2.85 5.67 9.81
CA ILE A 67 -3.66 5.07 10.86
C ILE A 67 -4.69 6.08 11.39
N SER A 68 -4.26 7.32 11.69
CA SER A 68 -5.18 8.37 12.18
C SER A 68 -6.20 8.86 11.14
N ARG A 69 -6.08 8.45 9.88
CA ARG A 69 -6.97 8.79 8.78
C ARG A 69 -7.70 7.56 8.23
N ASP A 70 -7.69 6.46 8.99
CA ASP A 70 -8.39 5.20 8.69
C ASP A 70 -7.96 4.57 7.35
N PHE A 71 -6.68 4.69 6.99
CA PHE A 71 -6.12 3.90 5.89
C PHE A 71 -5.92 2.45 6.35
N THR A 72 -6.47 1.50 5.58
CA THR A 72 -6.35 0.06 5.84
C THR A 72 -5.04 -0.49 5.29
N ASP A 73 -4.54 0.07 4.18
CA ASP A 73 -3.39 -0.47 3.48
C ASP A 73 -2.45 0.62 2.98
N LEU A 74 -1.16 0.31 3.01
CA LEU A 74 -0.08 1.14 2.48
C LEU A 74 0.66 0.38 1.39
N ILE A 75 0.67 0.96 0.19
CA ILE A 75 1.47 0.49 -0.95
C ILE A 75 2.66 1.44 -1.13
N VAL A 76 3.88 0.89 -1.07
CA VAL A 76 5.12 1.62 -1.35
C VAL A 76 5.75 1.07 -2.62
N ILE A 77 5.80 1.89 -3.66
CA ILE A 77 6.50 1.57 -4.91
C ILE A 77 7.96 1.98 -4.80
N ASN A 78 8.86 1.03 -5.00
CA ASN A 78 10.28 1.26 -5.08
C ASN A 78 10.75 1.40 -6.53
N GLU A 79 11.81 2.18 -6.71
CA GLU A 79 12.41 2.47 -8.01
C GLU A 79 13.92 2.23 -7.93
N ASP A 80 14.49 1.58 -8.94
CA ASP A 80 15.92 1.55 -9.19
C ASP A 80 16.20 1.95 -10.64
N ARG A 81 17.27 2.72 -10.86
CA ARG A 81 17.66 3.23 -12.20
C ARG A 81 16.49 3.82 -13.01
N LYS A 82 15.57 4.56 -12.37
CA LYS A 82 14.39 5.18 -13.01
C LYS A 82 13.31 4.19 -13.47
N ILE A 83 13.33 2.96 -12.95
CA ILE A 83 12.40 1.89 -13.28
C ILE A 83 11.78 1.34 -11.99
N PRO A 84 10.45 1.22 -11.89
CA PRO A 84 9.79 0.52 -10.78
C PRO A 84 10.30 -0.92 -10.67
N ASN A 85 10.79 -1.32 -9.50
CA ASN A 85 11.41 -2.63 -9.30
C ASN A 85 10.86 -3.42 -8.12
N GLY A 86 10.03 -2.80 -7.28
CA GLY A 86 9.50 -3.43 -6.10
C GLY A 86 8.22 -2.75 -5.62
N LEU A 87 7.36 -3.54 -5.01
CA LEU A 87 6.13 -3.10 -4.39
C LEU A 87 6.07 -3.69 -2.99
N VAL A 88 5.87 -2.84 -1.99
CA VAL A 88 5.63 -3.26 -0.61
C VAL A 88 4.18 -2.96 -0.29
N LEU A 89 3.41 -3.96 0.10
CA LEU A 89 2.03 -3.82 0.58
C LEU A 89 2.03 -4.13 2.08
N SER A 90 1.58 -3.19 2.90
CA SER A 90 1.45 -3.37 4.35
C SER A 90 0.02 -3.13 4.75
N HIS A 91 -0.58 -4.09 5.43
CA HIS A 91 -1.87 -3.90 6.09
C HIS A 91 -1.65 -3.16 7.42
N LEU A 92 -2.46 -2.14 7.70
CA LEU A 92 -2.34 -1.26 8.86
C LEU A 92 -3.51 -1.51 9.83
N PRO A 93 -3.36 -1.26 11.14
CA PRO A 93 -2.17 -0.72 11.82
C PRO A 93 -1.07 -1.74 12.12
N GLU A 94 -1.44 -3.00 12.39
CA GLU A 94 -0.52 -4.08 12.81
C GLU A 94 -0.71 -5.34 11.96
N GLY A 95 -0.98 -5.16 10.67
CA GLY A 95 -1.18 -6.28 9.76
C GLY A 95 0.10 -6.73 9.05
N PRO A 96 0.02 -7.81 8.26
CA PRO A 96 1.18 -8.37 7.56
C PRO A 96 1.70 -7.42 6.48
N THR A 97 2.99 -7.62 6.14
CA THR A 97 3.65 -6.93 5.03
C THR A 97 4.08 -7.92 3.96
N ALA A 98 3.61 -7.72 2.73
CA ALA A 98 4.03 -8.46 1.56
C ALA A 98 5.02 -7.63 0.73
N HIS A 99 6.12 -8.26 0.33
CA HIS A 99 7.14 -7.66 -0.52
C HIS A 99 7.19 -8.35 -1.88
N PHE A 100 6.93 -7.60 -2.94
CA PHE A 100 6.93 -8.09 -4.31
C PHE A 100 8.11 -7.50 -5.07
N ARG A 101 8.88 -8.36 -5.74
CA ARG A 101 9.85 -7.94 -6.75
C ARG A 101 9.12 -7.79 -8.08
N MET A 102 9.29 -6.65 -8.74
CA MET A 102 8.74 -6.40 -10.06
C MET A 102 9.82 -6.65 -11.11
N SER A 103 9.55 -7.59 -12.00
CA SER A 103 10.34 -7.86 -13.21
C SER A 103 9.42 -7.91 -14.42
N SER A 104 9.98 -7.66 -15.61
CA SER A 104 9.29 -7.89 -16.88
C SER A 104 9.36 -9.35 -17.29
#